data_AF-U1Q463-F1
#
_entry.id   AF-U1Q463-F1
#
_cell.length_a   1.000
_cell.length_b   1.000
_cell.length_c   1.000
_cell.angle_alpha   90.00
_cell.angle_beta   90.00
_cell.angle_gamma   90.00
#
_symmetry.space_group_name_H-M   'P 1'
#
loop_
_entity.id
_entity.type
_entity.pdbx_description
1 polymer ?
#
loop_
_entity_poly.entity_id
_entity_poly.type
_entity_poly.pdbx_seq_one_letter_code
_entity_poly.pdbx_strand_id
1 'polypeptide(L)'
;MESSEDQMAYTELTSGYASVAALRDAKQYLSWDQQVVMPAEGTPARRDQLAALSAQAHAELTHTQIQEALDQLSSVDLESSQNAV
;
A
#
# COMPACT_ATOMS: atom_id res chain seq x y z
N MET A 1 -20.22 -14.41 -14.05
CA MET A 1 -20.73 -14.06 -12.71
C MET A 1 -19.59 -14.39 -11.77
N GLU A 2 -19.01 -13.39 -11.10
CA GLU A 2 -17.88 -13.56 -10.17
C GLU A 2 -18.18 -14.69 -9.17
N SER A 3 -17.17 -15.52 -8.93
CA SER A 3 -17.24 -16.52 -7.86
C SER A 3 -16.97 -15.87 -6.50
N SER A 4 -17.34 -16.56 -5.43
CA SER A 4 -16.96 -16.13 -4.07
C SER A 4 -15.43 -16.05 -3.91
N GLU A 5 -14.67 -16.85 -4.66
CA GLU A 5 -13.22 -16.83 -4.62
C GLU A 5 -12.66 -15.56 -5.28
N ASP A 6 -13.25 -15.12 -6.39
CA ASP A 6 -12.84 -13.89 -7.09
C ASP A 6 -13.11 -12.66 -6.23
N GLN A 7 -14.27 -12.63 -5.55
CA GLN A 7 -14.60 -11.54 -4.61
C GLN A 7 -13.61 -11.47 -3.44
N MET A 8 -13.16 -12.63 -2.94
CA MET A 8 -12.14 -12.70 -1.89
C MET A 8 -10.78 -12.21 -2.41
N ALA A 9 -10.36 -12.62 -3.61
CA ALA A 9 -9.11 -12.16 -4.22
C ALA A 9 -9.10 -10.64 -4.44
N TYR A 10 -10.20 -10.06 -4.92
CA TYR A 10 -10.34 -8.61 -5.06
C TYR A 10 -10.31 -7.89 -3.71
N THR A 11 -10.93 -8.48 -2.68
CA THR A 11 -10.90 -7.93 -1.31
C THR A 11 -9.49 -7.97 -0.73
N GLU A 12 -8.75 -9.06 -0.93
CA GLU A 12 -7.35 -9.19 -0.51
C GLU A 12 -6.46 -8.14 -1.18
N LEU A 13 -6.58 -8.02 -2.51
CA LEU A 13 -5.82 -7.05 -3.30
C LEU A 13 -6.07 -5.62 -2.80
N THR A 14 -7.33 -5.22 -2.67
CA THR A 14 -7.73 -3.87 -2.25
C THR A 14 -7.38 -3.59 -0.78
N SER A 15 -7.45 -4.60 0.09
CA SER A 15 -7.01 -4.48 1.49
C SER A 15 -5.50 -4.26 1.59
N GLY A 16 -4.72 -4.99 0.79
CA GLY A 16 -3.28 -4.79 0.69
C GLY A 16 -2.91 -3.38 0.19
N TYR A 17 -3.58 -2.90 -0.86
CA TYR A 17 -3.40 -1.51 -1.33
C TYR A 17 -3.78 -0.48 -0.26
N ALA A 18 -4.86 -0.70 0.49
CA ALA A 18 -5.27 0.19 1.57
C ALA A 18 -4.21 0.28 2.69
N SER A 19 -3.59 -0.86 3.05
CA SER A 19 -2.48 -0.87 4.02
C SER A 19 -1.27 -0.07 3.52
N VAL A 20 -0.86 -0.31 2.27
CA VAL A 20 0.23 0.43 1.62
C VAL A 20 -0.07 1.93 1.55
N ALA A 21 -1.32 2.31 1.26
CA ALA A 21 -1.75 3.71 1.25
C ALA A 21 -1.61 4.34 2.64
N ALA A 22 -2.07 3.68 3.70
CA ALA A 22 -1.93 4.18 5.06
C ALA A 22 -0.47 4.42 5.49
N LEU A 23 0.45 3.52 5.10
CA LEU A 23 1.88 3.69 5.35
C LEU A 23 2.47 4.88 4.59
N ARG A 24 2.04 5.09 3.34
CA ARG A 24 2.47 6.22 2.51
C ARG A 24 1.92 7.55 3.04
N ASP A 25 0.69 7.57 3.54
CA ASP A 25 0.09 8.74 4.17
C ASP A 25 0.86 9.12 5.44
N ALA A 26 1.19 8.15 6.30
CA ALA A 26 2.02 8.38 7.48
C ALA A 26 3.40 8.98 7.10
N LYS A 27 4.03 8.45 6.04
CA LYS A 27 5.27 8.99 5.48
C LYS A 27 5.10 10.45 5.01
N GLN A 28 3.96 10.78 4.39
CA GLN A 28 3.67 12.14 3.93
C GLN A 28 3.52 13.11 5.10
N TYR A 29 2.83 12.73 6.17
CA TYR A 29 2.74 13.54 7.39
C TYR A 29 4.11 13.79 8.03
N LEU A 30 4.94 12.75 8.15
CA LEU A 30 6.29 12.89 8.70
C LEU A 30 7.20 13.76 7.83
N SER A 31 7.04 13.69 6.51
CA SER A 31 7.78 14.54 5.56
C SER A 31 7.35 16.01 5.67
N TRP A 32 6.05 16.28 5.79
CA TRP A 32 5.53 17.63 6.03
C TRP A 32 6.02 18.18 7.36
N ASP A 33 5.92 17.40 8.43
CA ASP A 33 6.37 17.81 9.76
C ASP A 33 7.87 18.15 9.74
N GLN A 34 8.68 17.38 9.00
CA GLN A 34 10.12 17.61 8.88
C GLN A 34 10.45 18.98 8.28
N GLN A 35 9.61 19.47 7.38
CA GLN A 35 9.81 20.72 6.66
C GLN A 35 9.24 21.94 7.40
N VAL A 36 8.21 21.73 8.23
CA VAL A 36 7.42 22.84 8.79
C VAL A 36 7.59 23.01 10.30
N VAL A 37 7.64 21.90 11.05
CA VAL A 37 7.55 21.93 12.53
C VAL A 37 8.82 21.42 13.20
N MET A 38 9.48 20.41 12.62
CA MET A 38 10.56 19.67 13.26
C MET A 38 11.80 20.56 13.52
N PRO A 39 12.38 20.53 14.74
CA PRO A 39 13.65 21.20 15.02
C PRO A 39 14.83 20.51 14.30
N ALA A 40 15.89 21.27 14.01
CA ALA A 40 17.02 20.83 13.19
C ALA A 40 17.69 19.52 13.67
N GLU A 41 17.81 19.34 14.98
CA GLU A 41 18.43 18.16 15.61
C GLU A 41 17.62 16.85 15.39
N GLY A 42 16.35 16.93 14.97
CA GLY A 42 15.49 15.77 14.74
C GLY A 42 15.76 14.99 13.44
N THR A 43 16.63 15.53 12.57
CA THR A 43 16.85 15.00 11.21
C THR A 43 17.31 13.53 11.13
N PRO A 44 18.20 13.03 12.00
CA PRO A 44 18.61 11.62 11.96
C PRO A 44 17.44 10.66 12.26
N ALA A 45 16.74 10.86 13.38
CA ALA A 45 15.62 10.01 13.77
C ALA A 45 14.47 10.05 12.74
N ARG A 46 14.19 11.23 12.17
CA ARG A 46 13.18 11.38 11.12
C ARG A 46 13.55 10.63 9.84
N ARG A 47 14.83 10.64 9.45
CA ARG A 47 15.29 9.87 8.27
C ARG A 47 15.04 8.38 8.46
N ASP A 48 15.35 7.84 9.64
CA ASP A 48 15.16 6.41 9.92
C ASP A 48 13.67 6.03 9.90
N GLN A 49 12.80 6.87 10.48
CA GLN A 49 11.34 6.67 10.41
C GLN A 49 10.81 6.64 8.97
N LEU A 50 11.23 7.60 8.15
CA LEU A 50 10.81 7.67 6.74
C LEU A 50 11.34 6.48 5.93
N ALA A 51 12.58 6.05 6.20
CA ALA A 51 13.18 4.88 5.55
C ALA A 51 12.42 3.60 5.93
N ALA A 52 12.11 3.40 7.22
CA ALA A 52 11.36 2.25 7.71
C ALA A 52 9.96 2.17 7.08
N LEU A 53 9.21 3.27 7.06
CA LEU A 53 7.90 3.32 6.41
C LEU A 53 7.98 3.01 4.91
N SER A 54 9.01 3.53 4.23
CA SER A 54 9.20 3.27 2.81
C SER A 54 9.54 1.80 2.52
N ALA A 55 10.37 1.18 3.36
CA ALA A 55 10.72 -0.23 3.24
C ALA A 55 9.51 -1.14 3.50
N GLN A 56 8.73 -0.85 4.55
CA GLN A 56 7.53 -1.62 4.88
C GLN A 56 6.47 -1.50 3.78
N ALA A 57 6.19 -0.28 3.31
CA ALA A 57 5.21 -0.07 2.24
C ALA A 57 5.63 -0.76 0.93
N HIS A 58 6.94 -0.85 0.66
CA HIS A 58 7.44 -1.61 -0.48
C HIS A 58 7.26 -3.12 -0.28
N ALA A 59 7.65 -3.63 0.89
CA ALA A 59 7.55 -5.06 1.21
C ALA A 59 6.09 -5.56 1.13
N GLU A 60 5.14 -4.80 1.67
CA GLU A 60 3.70 -5.14 1.58
C GLU A 60 3.19 -5.12 0.13
N LEU A 61 3.58 -4.10 -0.66
CA LEU A 61 3.17 -4.01 -2.05
C LEU A 61 3.73 -5.15 -2.92
N THR A 62 4.93 -5.64 -2.60
CA THR A 62 5.60 -6.74 -3.31
C THR A 62 5.36 -8.11 -2.67
N HIS A 63 4.46 -8.20 -1.70
CA HIS A 63 4.18 -9.46 -1.02
C HIS A 63 3.55 -10.45 -2.00
N THR A 64 3.87 -11.75 -1.86
CA THR A 64 3.40 -12.79 -2.80
C THR A 64 1.88 -12.88 -2.85
N GLN A 65 1.19 -12.55 -1.76
CA GLN A 65 -0.29 -12.50 -1.71
C GLN A 65 -0.88 -11.48 -2.71
N ILE A 66 -0.23 -10.34 -2.93
CA ILE A 66 -0.67 -9.36 -3.95
C ILE A 66 -0.55 -9.97 -5.34
N GLN A 67 0.56 -10.68 -5.60
CA GLN A 67 0.77 -11.36 -6.87
C GLN A 67 -0.29 -12.45 -7.09
N GLU A 68 -0.54 -13.30 -6.10
CA GLU A 68 -1.51 -14.39 -6.17
C GLU A 68 -2.93 -13.86 -6.44
N ALA A 69 -3.33 -12.78 -5.76
CA ALA A 69 -4.62 -12.13 -5.98
C ALA A 69 -4.72 -11.55 -7.41
N LEU A 70 -3.67 -10.89 -7.91
CA LEU A 70 -3.63 -10.37 -9.29
C LEU A 70 -3.70 -11.48 -10.33
N ASP A 71 -2.94 -12.56 -10.14
CA ASP A 71 -2.90 -13.70 -11.05
C ASP A 71 -4.29 -14.35 -11.16
N GLN A 72 -4.99 -14.51 -10.03
CA GLN A 72 -6.36 -15.02 -10.03
C GLN A 72 -7.33 -14.09 -10.80
N LEU A 73 -7.31 -12.80 -10.47
CA LEU A 73 -8.22 -11.80 -11.05
C LEU A 73 -7.96 -11.54 -12.54
N SER A 74 -6.76 -11.80 -13.05
CA SER A 74 -6.38 -11.58 -14.46
C SER A 74 -7.24 -12.36 -15.47
N SER A 75 -7.89 -13.43 -15.01
CA SER A 75 -8.76 -14.30 -15.81
C SER A 75 -10.25 -14.05 -15.60
N VAL A 76 -10.61 -13.15 -14.69
CA VAL A 76 -11.98 -12.85 -14.27
C VAL A 76 -12.54 -11.67 -15.06
N ASP A 77 -13.78 -11.79 -15.53
CA ASP A 77 -14.52 -10.67 -16.14
C ASP A 77 -15.07 -9.76 -15.03
N LEU A 78 -14.22 -8.83 -14.58
CA LEU A 78 -14.50 -7.84 -13.55
C LEU A 78 -15.31 -6.66 -14.10
N GLU A 79 -16.06 -5.97 -13.23
CA GLU A 79 -16.67 -4.71 -13.60
C GLU A 79 -15.60 -3.66 -13.95
N SER A 80 -15.92 -2.73 -14.86
CA SER A 80 -14.97 -1.75 -15.37
C SER A 80 -14.27 -0.92 -14.28
N SER A 81 -14.94 -0.68 -13.14
CA SER A 81 -14.36 0.02 -11.99
C SER A 81 -13.29 -0.80 -11.28
N GLN A 82 -13.50 -2.11 -11.11
CA GLN A 82 -12.57 -3.03 -10.48
C GLN A 82 -11.37 -3.33 -11.39
N ASN A 83 -11.60 -3.42 -12.71
CA ASN A 83 -10.56 -3.69 -13.71
C ASN A 83 -9.61 -2.48 -13.94
N ALA A 84 -9.98 -1.30 -13.43
CA ALA A 84 -9.18 -0.07 -13.53
C ALA A 84 -8.27 0.17 -12.31
N VAL A 85 -8.37 -0.66 -11.27
CA VAL A 85 -7.54 -0.64 -10.07
C VAL A 85 -6.21 -1.33 -10.36
#